data_AF-A0A1G1FDG2-F1
#
_entry.id   AF-A0A1G1FDG2-F1
#
_cell.length_a   1.000
_cell.length_b   1.000
_cell.length_c   1.000
_cell.angle_alpha   90.00
_cell.angle_beta   90.00
_cell.angle_gamma   90.00
#
_symmetry.space_group_name_H-M   'P 1'
#
loop_
_entity.id
_entity.type
_entity.pdbx_description
1 polymer ?
#
loop_
_entity_poly.entity_id
_entity_poly.type
_entity_poly.pdbx_seq_one_letter_code
_entity_poly.pdbx_strand_id
1 'polypeptide(L)'
;MFIVWGKKTVVRKLGYVADFCPICRQIRTYQLSRIGLASHVYGASFGKGKLVGHQIKCLQCGTELQTEASLYKNVQTKLPDMHHVDLTASTFPNIRQHYAERLSLEDKVVRRPADLDAQTRAALIKEPFNLLAPIVEKRFSSTHIDRAVGIALLLTIVGIVLVANVFNEFFPQAGEYQSNAILITLGIGIVAIAVQGFKSSGRYMRREIYPKIARSLRPLKPGQAELEAVFAELKRMDFKLAKKAKLHDLLEELEQQR
;
A
#
# COMPACT_ATOMS: atom_id res chain seq x y z
N MET A 1 -29.65 8.28 21.57
CA MET A 1 -29.31 7.28 20.54
C MET A 1 -28.50 7.98 19.45
N PHE A 2 -27.20 7.69 19.32
CA PHE A 2 -26.34 8.33 18.32
C PHE A 2 -26.39 7.53 17.01
N ILE A 3 -26.88 8.14 15.93
CA ILE A 3 -26.85 7.55 14.58
C ILE A 3 -25.57 8.02 13.89
N VAL A 4 -24.64 7.10 13.62
CA VAL A 4 -23.42 7.41 12.86
C VAL A 4 -23.74 7.31 11.37
N TRP A 5 -23.93 8.47 10.74
CA TRP A 5 -24.20 8.62 9.31
C TRP A 5 -23.01 9.28 8.59
N GLY A 6 -22.65 8.78 7.40
CA GLY A 6 -21.54 9.32 6.61
C GLY A 6 -21.49 8.76 5.18
N LYS A 7 -20.43 9.12 4.44
CA LYS A 7 -20.15 8.59 3.10
C LYS A 7 -18.98 7.61 3.17
N LYS A 8 -19.12 6.45 2.53
CA LYS A 8 -18.09 5.42 2.46
C LYS A 8 -17.81 5.06 1.00
N THR A 9 -16.53 4.92 0.68
CA THR A 9 -16.09 4.44 -0.63
C THR A 9 -16.44 2.96 -0.76
N VAL A 10 -17.16 2.62 -1.83
CA VAL A 10 -17.51 1.24 -2.20
C VAL A 10 -16.81 0.92 -3.51
N VAL A 11 -15.94 -0.09 -3.48
CA VAL A 11 -15.23 -0.59 -4.65
C VAL A 11 -15.93 -1.85 -5.14
N ARG A 12 -16.31 -1.90 -6.42
CA ARG A 12 -16.87 -3.11 -7.05
C ARG A 12 -16.08 -3.50 -8.28
N LYS A 13 -15.65 -4.76 -8.33
CA LYS A 13 -14.99 -5.33 -9.51
C LYS A 13 -15.94 -5.32 -10.70
N LEU A 14 -15.44 -4.86 -11.85
CA LEU A 14 -16.12 -4.96 -13.14
C LEU A 14 -15.56 -6.12 -13.98
N GLY A 15 -14.26 -6.34 -13.92
CA GLY A 15 -13.60 -7.41 -14.65
C GLY A 15 -12.11 -7.15 -14.80
N TYR A 16 -11.55 -7.52 -15.94
CA TYR A 16 -10.12 -7.48 -16.24
C TYR A 16 -9.85 -6.81 -17.58
N VAL A 17 -8.76 -6.04 -17.62
CA VAL A 17 -8.29 -5.27 -18.79
C VAL A 17 -6.75 -5.34 -18.88
N ALA A 18 -6.19 -5.09 -20.06
CA ALA A 18 -4.76 -4.83 -20.21
C ALA A 18 -4.49 -3.32 -20.12
N ASP A 19 -3.43 -2.95 -19.39
CA ASP A 19 -2.98 -1.56 -19.29
C ASP A 19 -1.47 -1.47 -19.03
N PHE A 20 -0.87 -0.30 -19.16
CA PHE A 20 0.52 -0.05 -18.80
C PHE A 20 0.69 0.09 -17.28
N CYS A 21 1.77 -0.46 -16.73
CA CYS A 21 2.09 -0.35 -15.32
C CYS A 21 3.39 0.43 -15.09
N PRO A 22 3.37 1.62 -14.44
CA PRO A 22 4.59 2.39 -14.16
C PRO A 22 5.51 1.72 -13.12
N ILE A 23 4.95 0.86 -12.25
CA ILE A 23 5.76 0.07 -11.30
C ILE A 23 6.41 -1.13 -11.98
N CYS A 24 5.68 -1.86 -12.83
CA CYS A 24 6.25 -3.00 -13.56
C CYS A 24 6.96 -2.59 -14.86
N ARG A 25 6.81 -1.35 -15.30
CA ARG A 25 7.36 -0.75 -16.52
C ARG A 25 6.98 -1.46 -17.83
N GLN A 26 5.79 -2.06 -17.88
CA GLN A 26 5.31 -2.77 -19.06
C GLN A 26 3.79 -2.93 -19.04
N ILE A 27 3.24 -3.38 -20.16
CA ILE A 27 1.83 -3.78 -20.27
C ILE A 27 1.58 -5.01 -19.39
N ARG A 28 0.53 -4.94 -18.56
CA ARG A 28 0.13 -5.97 -17.60
C ARG A 28 -1.39 -6.12 -17.59
N THR A 29 -1.84 -7.22 -17.00
CA THR A 29 -3.25 -7.44 -16.70
C THR A 29 -3.64 -6.73 -15.41
N TYR A 30 -4.79 -6.08 -15.45
CA TYR A 30 -5.37 -5.31 -14.36
C TYR A 30 -6.77 -5.81 -14.02
N GLN A 31 -7.13 -5.69 -12.74
CA GLN A 31 -8.52 -5.75 -12.30
C GLN A 31 -9.14 -4.35 -12.39
N LEU A 32 -10.14 -4.17 -13.26
CA LEU A 32 -10.92 -2.94 -13.35
C LEU A 32 -12.03 -2.95 -12.29
N SER A 33 -12.15 -1.86 -11.53
CA SER A 33 -13.15 -1.69 -10.48
C SER A 33 -13.82 -0.32 -10.58
N ARG A 34 -15.14 -0.30 -10.34
CA ARG A 34 -15.94 0.90 -10.14
C ARG A 34 -15.77 1.40 -8.72
N ILE A 35 -15.51 2.70 -8.56
CA ILE A 35 -15.49 3.39 -7.28
C ILE A 35 -16.80 4.18 -7.14
N GLY A 36 -17.57 3.87 -6.10
CA GLY A 36 -18.76 4.63 -5.71
C GLY A 36 -18.65 5.24 -4.32
N LEU A 37 -19.38 6.31 -4.05
CA LEU A 37 -19.63 6.83 -2.70
C LEU A 37 -21.06 6.45 -2.29
N ALA A 38 -21.19 5.61 -1.28
CA ALA A 38 -22.48 5.21 -0.71
C ALA A 38 -22.66 5.84 0.68
N SER A 39 -23.90 6.24 0.97
CA SER A 39 -24.29 6.57 2.35
C SER A 39 -24.21 5.31 3.21
N HIS A 40 -23.72 5.45 4.44
CA HIS A 40 -23.69 4.36 5.40
C HIS A 40 -24.33 4.75 6.72
N VAL A 41 -24.94 3.78 7.40
CA VAL A 41 -25.43 3.88 8.77
C VAL A 41 -24.69 2.83 9.59
N TYR A 42 -24.06 3.23 10.70
CA TYR A 42 -23.21 2.35 11.53
C TYR A 42 -22.11 1.62 10.74
N GLY A 43 -21.57 2.25 9.69
CA GLY A 43 -20.50 1.69 8.84
C GLY A 43 -20.96 0.69 7.78
N ALA A 44 -22.23 0.27 7.78
CA ALA A 44 -22.85 -0.53 6.74
C ALA A 44 -23.33 0.37 5.60
N SER A 45 -22.76 0.17 4.39
CA SER A 45 -23.13 0.93 3.19
C SER A 45 -24.24 0.23 2.41
N PHE A 46 -25.26 0.97 2.00
CA PHE A 46 -26.36 0.43 1.20
C PHE A 46 -26.15 0.72 -0.31
N GLY A 47 -26.20 -0.33 -1.13
CA GLY A 47 -26.14 -0.21 -2.60
C GLY A 47 -24.73 -0.03 -3.21
N LYS A 48 -24.71 0.49 -4.45
CA LYS A 48 -23.47 0.73 -5.24
C LYS A 48 -22.91 2.15 -5.06
N GLY A 49 -23.69 3.07 -4.49
CA GLY A 49 -23.33 4.49 -4.35
C GLY A 49 -23.24 5.25 -5.68
N LYS A 50 -23.12 6.58 -5.59
CA LYS A 50 -22.90 7.48 -6.73
C LYS A 50 -21.50 7.21 -7.30
N LEU A 51 -21.39 7.04 -8.62
CA LEU A 51 -20.11 6.81 -9.29
C LEU A 51 -19.18 8.01 -9.05
N VAL A 52 -17.96 7.74 -8.63
CA VAL A 52 -16.90 8.76 -8.48
C VAL A 52 -15.79 8.56 -9.51
N GLY A 53 -15.53 7.32 -9.91
CA GLY A 53 -14.51 7.03 -10.92
C GLY A 53 -14.29 5.53 -11.09
N HIS A 54 -13.25 5.20 -11.84
CA HIS A 54 -12.78 3.84 -12.01
C HIS A 54 -11.33 3.74 -11.55
N GLN A 55 -10.98 2.57 -11.04
CA GLN A 55 -9.59 2.25 -10.73
C GLN A 55 -9.24 0.91 -11.30
N ILE A 56 -7.96 0.76 -11.64
CA ILE A 56 -7.36 -0.50 -12.06
C ILE A 56 -6.34 -0.93 -11.01
N LYS A 57 -6.28 -2.23 -10.74
CA LYS A 57 -5.27 -2.83 -9.86
C LYS A 57 -4.40 -3.81 -10.62
N CYS A 58 -3.10 -3.56 -10.70
CA CYS A 58 -2.17 -4.42 -11.42
C CYS A 58 -2.12 -5.79 -10.74
N LEU A 59 -2.37 -6.87 -11.48
CA LEU A 59 -2.34 -8.22 -10.91
C LEU A 59 -0.91 -8.70 -10.59
N GLN A 60 0.12 -8.04 -11.13
CA GLN A 60 1.52 -8.40 -10.91
C GLN A 60 2.13 -7.73 -9.66
N CYS A 61 1.91 -6.43 -9.47
CA CYS A 61 2.50 -5.66 -8.34
C CYS A 61 1.47 -5.15 -7.33
N GLY A 62 0.17 -5.29 -7.61
CA GLY A 62 -0.89 -4.83 -6.74
C GLY A 62 -1.09 -3.31 -6.69
N THR A 63 -0.35 -2.53 -7.47
CA THR A 63 -0.51 -1.07 -7.53
C THR A 63 -1.88 -0.70 -8.10
N GLU A 64 -2.55 0.22 -7.42
CA GLU A 64 -3.86 0.74 -7.80
C GLU A 64 -3.69 2.11 -8.47
N LEU A 65 -4.29 2.29 -9.64
CA LEU A 65 -4.23 3.52 -10.43
C LEU A 65 -5.66 3.97 -10.77
N GLN A 66 -5.87 5.29 -10.84
CA GLN A 66 -7.11 5.83 -11.40
C GLN A 66 -7.12 5.65 -12.91
N THR A 67 -8.28 5.39 -13.49
CA THR A 67 -8.43 5.24 -14.93
C THR A 67 -9.82 5.72 -15.39
N GLU A 68 -9.96 5.89 -16.69
CA GLU A 68 -11.23 6.12 -17.35
C GLU A 68 -11.70 4.83 -18.03
N ALA A 69 -12.94 4.41 -17.74
CA ALA A 69 -13.49 3.20 -18.34
C ALA A 69 -13.67 3.29 -19.86
N SER A 70 -13.76 4.51 -20.41
CA SER A 70 -13.89 4.81 -21.84
C SER A 70 -12.66 4.40 -22.67
N LEU A 71 -11.48 4.25 -22.06
CA LEU A 71 -10.27 3.80 -22.74
C LEU A 71 -10.38 2.36 -23.22
N TYR A 72 -11.19 1.54 -22.55
CA TYR A 72 -11.28 0.12 -22.80
C TYR A 72 -12.45 -0.19 -23.75
N LYS A 73 -12.14 -0.88 -24.85
CA LYS A 73 -13.15 -1.36 -25.81
C LYS A 73 -14.06 -2.41 -25.18
N ASN A 74 -13.49 -3.28 -24.34
CA ASN A 74 -14.21 -4.34 -23.65
C ASN A 74 -13.58 -4.65 -22.29
N VAL A 75 -14.33 -5.26 -21.40
CA VAL A 75 -13.90 -5.69 -20.06
C VAL A 75 -14.19 -7.17 -19.90
N GLN A 76 -13.15 -7.97 -19.68
CA GLN A 76 -13.31 -9.42 -19.50
C GLN A 76 -13.81 -9.73 -18.09
N THR A 77 -14.94 -10.43 -17.95
CA THR A 77 -15.54 -10.71 -16.64
C THR A 77 -14.75 -11.76 -15.84
N LYS A 78 -14.13 -12.71 -16.55
CA LYS A 78 -13.28 -13.76 -15.97
C LYS A 78 -11.84 -13.56 -16.42
N LEU A 79 -10.91 -13.93 -15.54
CA LEU A 79 -9.52 -14.06 -15.93
C LEU A 79 -9.43 -15.35 -16.76
N PRO A 80 -8.83 -15.33 -17.96
CA PRO A 80 -8.57 -16.56 -18.69
C PRO A 80 -7.72 -17.50 -17.83
N ASP A 81 -7.99 -18.81 -17.89
CA ASP A 81 -7.34 -19.82 -17.04
C ASP A 81 -5.81 -19.88 -17.23
N MET A 82 -5.30 -19.34 -18.35
CA MET A 82 -3.87 -19.15 -18.54
C MET A 82 -3.43 -17.78 -17.97
N HIS A 83 -2.53 -17.83 -16.98
CA HIS A 83 -1.91 -16.68 -16.31
C HIS A 83 -1.20 -15.65 -17.23
N HIS A 84 -1.17 -15.88 -18.54
CA HIS A 84 -0.47 -15.08 -19.55
C HIS A 84 -1.32 -14.74 -20.80
N VAL A 85 -2.66 -14.80 -20.74
CA VAL A 85 -3.44 -14.35 -21.90
C VAL A 85 -3.29 -12.84 -22.07
N ASP A 86 -2.79 -12.45 -23.24
CA ASP A 86 -2.70 -11.05 -23.65
C ASP A 86 -4.12 -10.48 -23.87
N LEU A 87 -4.59 -9.71 -22.89
CA LEU A 87 -5.89 -9.04 -22.99
C LEU A 87 -5.86 -7.79 -23.89
N THR A 88 -4.70 -7.40 -24.42
CA THR A 88 -4.50 -6.17 -25.19
C THR A 88 -5.47 -6.08 -26.37
N ALA A 89 -5.49 -7.09 -27.24
CA ALA A 89 -6.30 -7.06 -28.46
C ALA A 89 -7.81 -6.93 -28.18
N SER A 90 -8.29 -7.54 -27.09
CA SER A 90 -9.72 -7.55 -26.78
C SER A 90 -10.17 -6.36 -25.92
N THR A 91 -9.31 -5.83 -25.04
CA THR A 91 -9.70 -4.83 -24.05
C THR A 91 -9.16 -3.43 -24.37
N PHE A 92 -7.94 -3.31 -24.89
CA PHE A 92 -7.31 -2.03 -25.21
C PHE A 92 -6.45 -2.15 -26.49
N PRO A 93 -7.07 -2.30 -27.68
CA PRO A 93 -6.36 -2.66 -28.90
C PRO A 93 -5.29 -1.63 -29.32
N ASN A 94 -5.51 -0.35 -29.01
CA ASN A 94 -4.60 0.74 -29.37
C ASN A 94 -3.60 1.08 -28.24
N ILE A 95 -3.44 0.23 -27.22
CA ILE A 95 -2.59 0.53 -26.04
C ILE A 95 -1.15 0.91 -26.43
N ARG A 96 -0.58 0.27 -27.46
CA ARG A 96 0.80 0.54 -27.90
C ARG A 96 0.93 1.90 -28.57
N GLN A 97 -0.11 2.35 -29.27
CA GLN A 97 -0.16 3.70 -29.83
C GLN A 97 -0.38 4.73 -28.73
N HIS A 98 -1.31 4.43 -27.80
CA HIS A 98 -1.62 5.31 -26.67
C HIS A 98 -0.40 5.55 -25.76
N TYR A 99 0.40 4.52 -25.49
CA TYR A 99 1.62 4.60 -24.68
C TYR A 99 2.91 4.58 -25.52
N ALA A 100 2.88 4.97 -26.80
CA ALA A 100 4.03 4.84 -27.71
C ALA A 100 5.29 5.51 -27.16
N GLU A 101 5.16 6.76 -26.70
CA GLU A 101 6.25 7.52 -26.10
C GLU A 101 6.79 6.82 -24.84
N ARG A 102 5.90 6.43 -23.92
CA ARG A 102 6.31 5.77 -22.69
C ARG A 102 6.98 4.42 -22.95
N LEU A 103 6.46 3.61 -23.86
CA LEU A 103 7.05 2.32 -24.22
C LEU A 103 8.42 2.50 -24.89
N SER A 104 8.60 3.55 -25.68
CA SER A 104 9.91 3.88 -26.26
C SER A 104 10.94 4.25 -25.19
N LEU A 105 10.51 4.97 -24.14
CA LEU A 105 11.33 5.31 -22.99
C LEU A 105 11.74 4.06 -22.20
N GLU A 106 10.81 3.14 -21.95
CA GLU A 106 11.13 1.89 -21.25
C GLU A 106 12.06 0.98 -22.07
N ASP A 107 11.92 0.95 -23.40
CA ASP A 107 12.86 0.22 -24.26
C ASP A 107 14.28 0.82 -24.17
N LYS A 108 14.41 2.16 -24.11
CA LYS A 108 15.69 2.83 -23.85
C LYS A 108 16.26 2.47 -22.48
N VAL A 109 15.44 2.50 -21.43
CA VAL A 109 15.85 2.14 -20.06
C VAL A 109 16.43 0.72 -20.01
N VAL A 110 15.81 -0.23 -20.71
CA VAL A 110 16.26 -1.63 -20.71
C VAL A 110 17.50 -1.84 -21.58
N ARG A 111 17.52 -1.29 -22.80
CA ARG A 111 18.58 -1.58 -23.78
C ARG A 111 19.82 -0.70 -23.60
N ARG A 112 19.63 0.58 -23.26
CA ARG A 112 20.68 1.60 -23.26
C ARG A 112 20.48 2.58 -22.09
N PRO A 113 20.54 2.10 -20.83
CA PRO A 113 20.34 2.94 -19.65
C PRO A 113 21.38 4.07 -19.51
N ALA A 114 22.57 3.92 -20.12
CA ALA A 114 23.62 4.94 -20.13
C ALA A 114 23.32 6.11 -21.10
N ASP A 115 22.45 5.90 -22.09
CA ASP A 115 22.07 6.94 -23.07
C ASP A 115 20.98 7.88 -22.52
N LEU A 116 20.46 7.62 -21.31
CA LEU A 116 19.48 8.49 -20.66
C LEU A 116 20.16 9.78 -20.19
N ASP A 117 19.62 10.92 -20.58
CA ASP A 117 20.05 12.19 -20.02
C ASP A 117 19.78 12.24 -18.51
N ALA A 118 20.58 13.03 -17.80
CA ALA A 118 20.54 13.09 -16.34
C ALA A 118 19.17 13.51 -15.79
N GLN A 119 18.45 14.40 -16.50
CA GLN A 119 17.15 14.89 -16.07
C GLN A 119 16.07 13.82 -16.20
N THR A 120 16.01 13.14 -17.34
CA THR A 120 15.09 12.02 -17.58
C THR A 120 15.36 10.87 -16.62
N ARG A 121 16.64 10.55 -16.38
CA ARG A 121 17.03 9.52 -15.40
C ARG A 121 16.55 9.88 -14.00
N ALA A 122 16.80 11.11 -13.53
CA ALA A 122 16.33 11.57 -12.23
C ALA A 122 14.79 11.52 -12.11
N ALA A 123 14.07 11.95 -13.15
CA ALA A 123 12.62 11.89 -13.19
C ALA A 123 12.09 10.45 -13.09
N LEU A 124 12.71 9.50 -13.81
CA LEU A 124 12.33 8.08 -13.79
C LEU A 124 12.64 7.39 -12.46
N ILE A 125 13.69 7.81 -11.75
CA ILE A 125 13.98 7.32 -10.39
C ILE A 125 12.94 7.87 -9.40
N LYS A 126 12.55 9.14 -9.56
CA LYS A 126 11.57 9.80 -8.68
C LYS A 126 10.14 9.30 -8.87
N GLU A 127 9.78 8.91 -10.08
CA GLU A 127 8.42 8.48 -10.47
C GLU A 127 7.75 7.48 -9.50
N PRO A 128 8.35 6.32 -9.14
CA PRO A 128 7.71 5.39 -8.22
C PRO A 128 7.45 5.98 -6.82
N PHE A 129 8.26 6.93 -6.37
CA PHE A 129 8.05 7.61 -5.09
C PHE A 129 6.83 8.53 -5.16
N ASN A 130 6.73 9.34 -6.20
CA ASN A 130 5.59 10.23 -6.41
C ASN A 130 4.29 9.42 -6.57
N LEU A 131 4.35 8.29 -7.29
CA LEU A 131 3.19 7.42 -7.49
C LEU A 131 2.70 6.79 -6.18
N LEU A 132 3.61 6.37 -5.32
CA LEU A 132 3.28 5.69 -4.06
C LEU A 132 3.05 6.66 -2.89
N ALA A 133 3.48 7.92 -3.00
CA ALA A 133 3.33 8.92 -1.95
C ALA A 133 1.86 9.10 -1.49
N PRO A 134 0.85 9.26 -2.37
CA PRO A 134 -0.54 9.36 -1.94
C PRO A 134 -1.06 8.13 -1.17
N ILE A 135 -0.57 6.94 -1.51
CA ILE A 135 -0.93 5.69 -0.83
C ILE A 135 -0.37 5.70 0.59
N VAL A 136 0.89 6.10 0.74
CA VAL A 136 1.55 6.26 2.03
C VAL A 136 0.88 7.36 2.86
N GLU A 137 0.55 8.50 2.25
CA GLU A 137 -0.12 9.61 2.92
C GLU A 137 -1.46 9.19 3.51
N LYS A 138 -2.30 8.53 2.70
CA LYS A 138 -3.59 7.99 3.12
C LYS A 138 -3.43 6.94 4.22
N ARG A 139 -2.40 6.08 4.14
CA ARG A 139 -2.14 5.07 5.17
C ARG A 139 -1.75 5.70 6.50
N PHE A 140 -1.05 6.82 6.49
CA PHE A 140 -0.59 7.50 7.71
C PHE A 140 -1.40 8.78 8.03
N SER A 141 -2.58 8.96 7.45
CA SER A 141 -3.53 10.02 7.85
C SER A 141 -4.50 9.55 8.93
N SER A 142 -4.62 8.24 9.16
CA SER A 142 -5.48 7.64 10.18
C SER A 142 -4.76 6.54 10.94
N THR A 143 -5.13 6.34 12.21
CA THR A 143 -4.62 5.22 13.01
C THR A 143 -5.08 3.90 12.42
N HIS A 144 -4.14 3.07 11.98
CA HIS A 144 -4.42 1.71 11.54
C HIS A 144 -3.85 0.72 12.54
N ILE A 145 -4.74 -0.11 13.09
CA ILE A 145 -4.36 -1.26 13.91
C ILE A 145 -3.95 -2.37 12.93
N ASP A 146 -2.66 -2.70 12.91
CA ASP A 146 -2.19 -3.89 12.21
C ASP A 146 -2.38 -5.14 13.07
N ARG A 147 -2.13 -6.33 12.51
CA ARG A 147 -2.31 -7.59 13.24
C ARG A 147 -1.48 -7.68 14.51
N ALA A 148 -0.26 -7.16 14.50
CA ALA A 148 0.63 -7.22 15.67
C ALA A 148 0.13 -6.31 16.80
N VAL A 149 -0.33 -5.09 16.46
CA VAL A 149 -0.98 -4.20 17.42
C VAL A 149 -2.29 -4.81 17.95
N GLY A 150 -3.10 -5.42 17.07
CA GLY A 150 -4.33 -6.11 17.47
C GLY A 150 -4.09 -7.29 18.41
N ILE A 151 -3.05 -8.09 18.16
CA ILE A 151 -2.64 -9.18 19.05
C ILE A 151 -2.15 -8.63 20.39
N ALA A 152 -1.32 -7.58 20.40
CA ALA A 152 -0.86 -6.96 21.65
C ALA A 152 -2.03 -6.41 22.49
N LEU A 153 -3.02 -5.80 21.83
CA LEU A 153 -4.25 -5.34 22.49
C LEU A 153 -5.03 -6.52 23.09
N LEU A 154 -5.23 -7.60 22.33
CA LEU A 154 -5.93 -8.79 22.79
C LEU A 154 -5.22 -9.47 23.96
N LEU A 155 -3.89 -9.64 23.88
CA LEU A 155 -3.08 -10.21 24.95
C LEU A 155 -3.10 -9.35 26.21
N THR A 156 -3.18 -8.02 26.08
CA THR A 156 -3.32 -7.12 27.23
C THR A 156 -4.65 -7.37 27.94
N ILE A 157 -5.76 -7.46 27.19
CA ILE A 157 -7.09 -7.70 27.77
C ILE A 157 -7.14 -9.08 28.44
N VAL A 158 -6.68 -10.12 27.75
CA VAL A 158 -6.64 -11.49 28.29
C VAL A 158 -5.73 -11.55 29.52
N GLY A 159 -4.57 -10.91 29.48
CA GLY A 159 -3.62 -10.85 30.60
C GLY A 159 -4.22 -10.22 31.85
N ILE A 160 -4.96 -9.12 31.70
CA ILE A 160 -5.66 -8.47 32.83
C ILE A 160 -6.68 -9.42 33.46
N VAL A 161 -7.50 -10.10 32.64
CA VAL A 161 -8.50 -11.06 33.13
C VAL A 161 -7.82 -12.25 33.83
N LEU A 162 -6.75 -12.78 33.25
CA LEU A 162 -5.99 -13.88 33.85
C LEU A 162 -5.35 -13.48 35.18
N VAL A 163 -4.72 -12.31 35.24
CA VAL A 163 -4.12 -11.82 36.49
C VAL A 163 -5.18 -11.65 37.56
N ALA A 164 -6.35 -11.10 37.25
CA ALA A 164 -7.43 -10.97 38.23
C ALA A 164 -7.88 -12.33 38.79
N ASN A 165 -8.07 -13.34 37.93
CA ASN A 165 -8.52 -14.67 38.35
C ASN A 165 -7.45 -15.46 39.10
N VAL A 166 -6.23 -15.54 38.56
CA VAL A 166 -5.10 -16.25 39.19
C VAL A 166 -4.74 -15.60 40.52
N PHE A 167 -4.78 -14.27 40.62
CA PHE A 167 -4.47 -13.58 41.87
C PHE A 167 -5.47 -13.93 42.99
N ASN A 168 -6.76 -14.03 42.67
CA ASN A 168 -7.79 -14.42 43.63
C ASN A 168 -7.62 -15.87 44.12
N GLU A 169 -7.25 -16.79 43.22
CA GLU A 169 -7.13 -18.21 43.54
C GLU A 169 -5.86 -18.54 44.34
N PHE A 170 -4.73 -17.95 43.97
CA PHE A 170 -3.43 -18.28 44.56
C PHE A 170 -3.00 -17.35 45.70
N PHE A 171 -3.55 -16.12 45.78
CA PHE A 171 -3.18 -15.13 46.78
C PHE A 171 -4.40 -14.52 47.52
N PRO A 172 -5.29 -15.35 48.10
CA PRO A 172 -6.56 -14.88 48.67
C PRO A 172 -6.39 -13.91 49.85
N GLN A 173 -5.29 -14.00 50.61
CA GLN A 173 -5.00 -13.09 51.73
C GLN A 173 -4.32 -11.78 51.31
N ALA A 174 -3.88 -11.68 50.05
CA ALA A 174 -3.14 -10.53 49.53
C ALA A 174 -4.00 -9.60 48.65
N GLY A 175 -5.32 -9.63 48.82
CA GLY A 175 -6.28 -8.93 47.96
C GLY A 175 -6.01 -7.44 47.77
N GLU A 176 -5.37 -6.78 48.75
CA GLU A 176 -4.95 -5.38 48.66
C GLU A 176 -3.94 -5.10 47.52
N TYR A 177 -3.15 -6.10 47.10
CA TYR A 177 -2.17 -5.96 46.01
C TYR A 177 -2.73 -6.34 44.62
N GLN A 178 -3.96 -6.87 44.53
CA GLN A 178 -4.55 -7.28 43.26
C GLN A 178 -4.67 -6.12 42.28
N SER A 179 -5.07 -4.95 42.78
CA SER A 179 -5.17 -3.71 42.00
C SER A 179 -3.82 -3.31 41.42
N ASN A 180 -2.74 -3.40 42.20
CA ASN A 180 -1.37 -3.12 41.76
C ASN A 180 -0.92 -4.11 40.66
N ALA A 181 -1.22 -5.41 40.81
CA ALA A 181 -0.90 -6.41 39.80
C ALA A 181 -1.60 -6.15 38.46
N ILE A 182 -2.88 -5.78 38.51
CA ILE A 182 -3.66 -5.38 37.32
C ILE A 182 -3.07 -4.13 36.67
N LEU A 183 -2.73 -3.10 37.46
CA LEU A 183 -2.13 -1.85 36.96
C LEU A 183 -0.77 -2.10 36.30
N ILE A 184 0.06 -2.96 36.87
CA ILE A 184 1.36 -3.35 36.28
C ILE A 184 1.12 -4.03 34.93
N THR A 185 0.18 -4.97 34.86
CA THR A 185 -0.12 -5.71 33.63
C THR A 185 -0.68 -4.79 32.55
N LEU A 186 -1.56 -3.85 32.92
CA LEU A 186 -2.04 -2.80 32.04
C LEU A 186 -0.89 -1.91 31.54
N GLY A 187 0.02 -1.50 32.42
CA GLY A 187 1.20 -0.71 32.06
C GLY A 187 2.08 -1.42 31.04
N ILE A 188 2.40 -2.70 31.27
CA ILE A 188 3.15 -3.55 30.32
C ILE A 188 2.41 -3.63 28.97
N GLY A 189 1.09 -3.84 29.00
CA GLY A 189 0.27 -3.90 27.80
C GLY A 189 0.28 -2.61 26.99
N ILE A 190 0.13 -1.44 27.64
CA ILE A 190 0.20 -0.13 27.00
C ILE A 190 1.57 0.07 26.32
N VAL A 191 2.67 -0.26 27.02
CA VAL A 191 4.02 -0.16 26.46
C VAL A 191 4.16 -1.09 25.24
N ALA A 192 3.68 -2.33 25.33
CA ALA A 192 3.73 -3.27 24.22
C ALA A 192 2.94 -2.76 22.99
N ILE A 193 1.73 -2.23 23.19
CA ILE A 193 0.91 -1.64 22.13
C ILE A 193 1.63 -0.44 21.49
N ALA A 194 2.22 0.45 22.30
CA ALA A 194 2.95 1.62 21.80
C ALA A 194 4.17 1.21 20.95
N VAL A 195 4.97 0.25 21.44
CA VAL A 195 6.12 -0.29 20.70
C VAL A 195 5.68 -0.94 19.38
N GLN A 196 4.61 -1.74 19.41
CA GLN A 196 4.08 -2.36 18.19
C GLN A 196 3.51 -1.33 17.22
N GLY A 197 2.86 -0.28 17.72
CA GLY A 197 2.35 0.83 16.93
C GLY A 197 3.49 1.59 16.23
N PHE A 198 4.56 1.90 16.96
CA PHE A 198 5.75 2.56 16.39
C PHE A 198 6.40 1.72 15.27
N LYS A 199 6.56 0.41 15.50
CA LYS A 199 7.12 -0.54 14.53
C LYS A 199 6.21 -0.83 13.33
N SER A 200 4.91 -0.54 13.42
CA SER A 200 3.95 -0.81 12.34
C SER A 200 4.29 -0.10 11.04
N SER A 201 4.82 1.12 11.13
CA SER A 201 5.21 1.92 9.98
C SER A 201 6.30 1.24 9.16
N GLY A 202 7.39 0.82 9.80
CA GLY A 202 8.49 0.09 9.15
C GLY A 202 8.02 -1.23 8.53
N ARG A 203 7.19 -2.01 9.24
CA ARG A 203 6.61 -3.25 8.69
C ARG A 203 5.80 -3.00 7.42
N TYR A 204 4.97 -1.97 7.42
CA TYR A 204 4.18 -1.60 6.25
C TYR A 204 5.08 -1.18 5.08
N MET A 205 6.08 -0.33 5.32
CA MET A 205 7.01 0.12 4.28
C MET A 205 7.75 -1.06 3.64
N ARG A 206 8.33 -1.96 4.46
CA ARG A 206 9.05 -3.15 3.99
C ARG A 206 8.17 -4.14 3.23
N ARG A 207 6.92 -4.33 3.66
CA ARG A 207 6.03 -5.31 3.03
C ARG A 207 5.35 -4.79 1.77
N GLU A 208 4.95 -3.52 1.75
CA GLU A 208 4.01 -3.00 0.74
C GLU A 208 4.62 -1.94 -0.19
N ILE A 209 5.64 -1.20 0.26
CA ILE A 209 6.16 -0.03 -0.46
C ILE A 209 7.52 -0.33 -1.08
N TYR A 210 8.51 -0.76 -0.28
CA TYR A 210 9.87 -1.02 -0.79
C TYR A 210 9.90 -2.05 -1.93
N PRO A 211 9.15 -3.17 -1.89
CA PRO A 211 9.19 -4.13 -2.99
C PRO A 211 8.68 -3.54 -4.31
N LYS A 212 7.75 -2.56 -4.26
CA LYS A 212 7.23 -1.87 -5.45
C LYS A 212 8.23 -0.85 -5.98
N ILE A 213 8.86 -0.08 -5.08
CA ILE A 213 9.91 0.87 -5.46
C ILE A 213 11.10 0.11 -6.06
N ALA A 214 11.61 -0.91 -5.36
CA ALA A 214 12.72 -1.73 -5.81
C ALA A 214 12.46 -2.36 -7.18
N ARG A 215 11.26 -2.94 -7.38
CA ARG A 215 10.85 -3.50 -8.68
C ARG A 215 10.87 -2.46 -9.80
N SER A 216 10.38 -1.25 -9.54
CA SER A 216 10.38 -0.17 -10.54
C SER A 216 11.79 0.36 -10.81
N LEU A 217 12.67 0.40 -9.80
CA LEU A 217 14.02 0.93 -9.93
C LEU A 217 15.06 -0.08 -10.42
N ARG A 218 14.75 -1.37 -10.36
CA ARG A 218 15.64 -2.46 -10.80
C ARG A 218 16.31 -2.23 -12.16
N PRO A 219 15.60 -1.84 -13.24
CA PRO A 219 16.25 -1.63 -14.53
C PRO A 219 17.15 -0.37 -14.58
N LEU A 220 16.90 0.62 -13.71
CA LEU A 220 17.70 1.85 -13.66
C LEU A 220 18.99 1.71 -12.85
N LYS A 221 19.05 0.73 -11.93
CA LYS A 221 20.16 0.47 -11.00
C LYS A 221 20.66 1.77 -10.35
N PRO A 222 19.80 2.52 -9.64
CA PRO A 222 20.19 3.80 -9.08
C PRO A 222 21.32 3.64 -8.05
N GLY A 223 22.24 4.60 -8.04
CA GLY A 223 23.26 4.70 -7.00
C GLY A 223 22.69 5.26 -5.70
N GLN A 224 23.44 5.11 -4.61
CA GLN A 224 23.05 5.65 -3.30
C GLN A 224 22.83 7.17 -3.35
N ALA A 225 23.74 7.92 -3.98
CA ALA A 225 23.64 9.38 -4.11
C ALA A 225 22.37 9.84 -4.84
N GLU A 226 21.93 9.09 -5.87
CA GLU A 226 20.69 9.41 -6.61
C GLU A 226 19.46 9.23 -5.73
N LEU A 227 19.43 8.16 -4.92
CA LEU A 227 18.34 7.91 -3.98
C LEU A 227 18.34 8.91 -2.83
N GLU A 228 19.51 9.30 -2.32
CA GLU A 228 19.64 10.35 -1.31
C GLU A 228 19.07 11.68 -1.80
N ALA A 229 19.39 12.06 -3.04
CA ALA A 229 18.85 13.27 -3.67
C ALA A 229 17.31 13.22 -3.76
N VAL A 230 16.74 12.10 -4.19
CA VAL A 230 15.28 11.92 -4.25
C VAL A 230 14.66 12.00 -2.85
N PHE A 231 15.25 11.35 -1.83
CA PHE A 231 14.75 11.45 -0.46
C PHE A 231 14.84 12.87 0.09
N ALA A 232 15.93 13.59 -0.19
CA ALA A 232 16.09 14.98 0.22
C ALA A 232 15.01 15.87 -0.41
N GLU A 233 14.71 15.69 -1.69
CA GLU A 233 13.65 16.42 -2.38
C GLU A 233 12.26 16.10 -1.81
N LEU A 234 11.94 14.82 -1.62
CA LEU A 234 10.65 14.41 -1.03
C LEU A 234 10.47 14.92 0.40
N LYS A 235 11.56 15.03 1.19
CA LYS A 235 11.54 15.67 2.52
C LYS A 235 11.24 17.16 2.42
N ARG A 236 11.83 17.87 1.44
CA ARG A 236 11.54 19.29 1.19
C ARG A 236 10.07 19.52 0.82
N MET A 237 9.46 18.58 0.10
CA MET A 237 8.04 18.59 -0.25
C MET A 237 7.12 18.09 0.88
N ASP A 238 7.66 17.81 2.06
CA ASP A 238 6.96 17.33 3.25
C ASP A 238 6.23 15.97 3.12
N PHE A 239 6.58 15.14 2.12
CA PHE A 239 5.95 13.84 1.97
C PHE A 239 6.28 12.90 3.14
N LYS A 240 5.24 12.30 3.75
CA LYS A 240 5.36 11.29 4.80
C LYS A 240 6.16 10.07 4.34
N LEU A 241 6.16 9.77 3.04
CA LEU A 241 6.99 8.70 2.48
C LEU A 241 8.46 8.90 2.89
N ALA A 242 9.01 10.08 2.71
CA ALA A 242 10.42 10.34 3.04
C ALA A 242 10.69 10.48 4.55
N LYS A 243 9.65 10.75 5.35
CA LYS A 243 9.72 10.76 6.83
C LYS A 243 9.66 9.35 7.43
N LYS A 244 8.97 8.42 6.78
CA LYS A 244 8.76 7.04 7.27
C LYS A 244 9.70 6.03 6.62
N ALA A 245 10.15 6.29 5.39
CA ALA A 245 11.10 5.45 4.71
C ALA A 245 12.51 5.59 5.31
N LYS A 246 13.22 4.48 5.34
CA LYS A 246 14.65 4.41 5.66
C LYS A 246 15.38 4.03 4.38
N LEU A 247 16.33 4.85 3.97
CA LEU A 247 17.09 4.62 2.74
C LEU A 247 17.84 3.28 2.79
N HIS A 248 18.45 2.96 3.93
CA HIS A 248 19.15 1.69 4.14
C HIS A 248 18.26 0.46 3.85
N ASP A 249 17.04 0.43 4.39
CA ASP A 249 16.09 -0.67 4.13
C ASP A 249 15.72 -0.78 2.63
N LEU A 250 15.66 0.35 1.90
CA LEU A 250 15.36 0.35 0.47
C LEU A 250 16.56 -0.16 -0.35
N LEU A 251 17.77 0.21 0.04
CA LEU A 251 19.00 -0.30 -0.59
C LEU A 251 19.12 -1.82 -0.39
N GLU A 252 18.85 -2.31 0.83
CA GLU A 252 18.81 -3.74 1.12
C GLU A 252 17.78 -4.48 0.26
N GLU A 253 16.57 -3.95 0.11
CA GLU A 253 15.54 -4.52 -0.77
C GLU A 253 15.96 -4.51 -2.25
N LEU A 254 16.64 -3.44 -2.70
CA LEU A 254 17.18 -3.35 -4.05
C LEU A 254 18.26 -4.41 -4.32
N GLU A 255 19.10 -4.72 -3.33
CA GLU A 255 20.11 -5.76 -3.40
C GLU A 255 19.49 -7.16 -3.42
N GLN A 256 18.47 -7.42 -2.60
CA GLN A 256 17.75 -8.70 -2.58
C GLN A 256 17.02 -9.02 -3.90
N GLN A 257 16.68 -8.02 -4.70
CA GLN A 257 15.99 -8.17 -5.99
C GLN A 257 16.93 -8.12 -7.22
N ARG A 258 18.25 -7.98 -7.02
CA ARG A 258 19.25 -8.09 -8.10
C ARG A 258 19.47 -9.54 -8.50
#